data_AF-A0A1S2HNJ8-F1
#
_entry.id   AF-A0A1S2HNJ8-F1
#
_cell.length_a   1.000
_cell.length_b   1.000
_cell.length_c   1.000
_cell.angle_alpha   90.00
_cell.angle_beta   90.00
_cell.angle_gamma   90.00
#
_symmetry.space_group_name_H-M   'P 1'
#
loop_
_entity.id
_entity.type
_entity.pdbx_description
1 polymer ?
#
loop_
_entity_poly.entity_id
_entity_poly.type
_entity_poly.pdbx_seq_one_letter_code
_entity_poly.pdbx_strand_id
1 'polypeptide(L)'
;MQTERLEQADRELAALHAGRREAVREIVVDAVHRGELAPSSRAFIVRVTGSTFLADVLTEAIAERAAAPRAVEPIATSDERATGPGDRVG
;
A
#
# COMPACT_ATOMS: atom_id res chain seq x y z
N MET A 1 -3.17 -11.93 -17.46
CA MET A 1 -4.44 -11.34 -17.00
C MET A 1 -4.27 -10.43 -15.78
N GLN A 2 -3.77 -10.89 -14.62
CA GLN A 2 -3.66 -10.01 -13.42
C GLN A 2 -2.68 -8.82 -13.63
N THR A 3 -1.54 -9.05 -14.28
CA THR A 3 -0.56 -8.00 -14.60
C THR A 3 -1.12 -6.91 -15.51
N GLU A 4 -1.91 -7.27 -16.52
CA GLU A 4 -2.50 -6.32 -17.48
C GLU A 4 -3.54 -5.39 -16.80
N ARG A 5 -4.26 -5.90 -15.80
CA ARG A 5 -5.18 -5.11 -14.97
C ARG A 5 -4.44 -4.04 -14.15
N LEU A 6 -3.31 -4.41 -13.55
CA LEU A 6 -2.47 -3.50 -12.76
C LEU A 6 -1.84 -2.42 -13.64
N GLU A 7 -1.32 -2.79 -14.81
CA GLU A 7 -0.77 -1.82 -15.76
C GLU A 7 -1.83 -0.82 -16.26
N GLN A 8 -3.06 -1.28 -16.49
CA GLN A 8 -4.16 -0.39 -16.86
C GLN A 8 -4.52 0.58 -15.72
N ALA A 9 -4.54 0.10 -14.47
CA ALA A 9 -4.81 0.93 -13.30
C ALA A 9 -3.73 2.01 -13.13
N ASP A 10 -2.46 1.64 -13.34
CA ASP A 10 -1.33 2.59 -13.32
C ASP A 10 -1.44 3.64 -14.43
N ARG A 11 -1.87 3.25 -15.64
CA ARG A 11 -2.13 4.20 -16.73
C ARG A 11 -3.25 5.19 -16.38
N GLU A 12 -4.35 4.72 -15.80
CA GLU A 12 -5.46 5.59 -15.36
C GLU A 12 -5.00 6.58 -14.28
N LEU A 13 -4.22 6.11 -13.31
CA LEU A 13 -3.65 6.96 -12.26
C LEU A 13 -2.64 7.99 -12.83
N ALA A 14 -1.82 7.58 -13.79
CA ALA A 14 -0.86 8.44 -14.46
C ALA A 14 -1.52 9.49 -15.38
N ALA A 15 -2.73 9.24 -15.88
CA ALA A 15 -3.49 10.20 -16.66
C ALA A 15 -4.10 11.34 -15.82
N LEU A 16 -4.20 11.17 -14.49
CA LEU A 16 -4.71 12.21 -13.60
C LEU A 16 -3.72 13.36 -13.45
N HIS A 17 -4.25 14.58 -13.29
CA HIS A 17 -3.48 15.75 -12.85
C HIS A 17 -2.83 15.49 -11.47
N ALA A 18 -1.66 16.10 -11.23
CA ALA A 18 -0.85 15.86 -10.04
C ALA A 18 -1.64 15.97 -8.71
N GLY A 19 -2.45 17.00 -8.52
CA GLY A 19 -3.24 17.16 -7.29
C GLY A 19 -4.31 16.08 -7.08
N ARG A 20 -4.91 15.56 -8.15
CA ARG A 20 -5.88 14.45 -8.06
C ARG A 20 -5.17 13.13 -7.81
N ARG A 21 -4.00 12.94 -8.43
CA ARG A 21 -3.16 11.76 -8.20
C ARG A 21 -2.72 11.67 -6.74
N GLU A 22 -2.34 12.80 -6.15
CA GLU A 22 -1.96 12.85 -4.73
C GLU A 22 -3.15 12.52 -3.82
N ALA A 23 -4.32 13.10 -4.09
CA ALA A 23 -5.52 12.77 -3.33
C ALA A 23 -5.88 11.27 -3.41
N VAL A 24 -5.70 10.63 -4.57
CA VAL A 24 -5.90 9.17 -4.70
C VAL A 24 -4.85 8.39 -3.91
N ARG A 25 -3.58 8.83 -3.88
CA ARG A 25 -2.54 8.18 -3.05
C ARG A 25 -2.88 8.23 -1.57
N GLU A 26 -3.27 9.38 -1.06
CA GLU A 26 -3.68 9.55 0.34
C GLU A 26 -4.87 8.66 0.70
N ILE A 27 -5.87 8.57 -0.19
CA ILE A 27 -7.00 7.65 -0.06
C ILE A 27 -6.53 6.20 0.05
N VAL A 28 -5.61 5.77 -0.81
CA VAL A 28 -5.10 4.40 -0.80
C VAL A 28 -4.36 4.12 0.50
N VAL A 29 -3.54 5.06 0.98
CA VAL A 29 -2.83 4.93 2.26
C VAL A 29 -3.83 4.76 3.41
N ASP A 30 -4.83 5.63 3.53
CA ASP A 30 -5.86 5.53 4.58
C ASP A 30 -6.64 4.21 4.47
N ALA A 31 -7.03 3.80 3.26
CA ALA A 31 -7.77 2.57 3.03
C ALA A 31 -6.96 1.30 3.37
N VAL A 32 -5.66 1.30 3.10
CA VAL A 32 -4.73 0.22 3.47
C VAL A 32 -4.56 0.11 4.99
N HIS A 33 -4.58 1.25 5.70
CA HIS A 33 -4.53 1.27 7.17
C HIS A 33 -5.84 0.76 7.78
N ARG A 34 -6.99 1.15 7.23
CA ARG A 34 -8.31 0.71 7.69
C ARG A 34 -8.65 -0.71 7.27
N GLY A 35 -8.04 -1.21 6.20
CA GLY A 35 -8.36 -2.50 5.59
C GLY A 35 -9.59 -2.47 4.70
N GLU A 36 -10.12 -1.29 4.36
CA GLU A 36 -11.29 -1.12 3.50
C GLU A 36 -11.24 0.22 2.75
N LEU A 37 -11.86 0.25 1.55
CA LEU A 37 -12.04 1.48 0.79
C LEU A 37 -13.41 2.10 1.12
N ALA A 38 -13.41 3.26 1.75
CA ALA A 38 -14.65 3.95 2.12
C ALA A 38 -15.51 4.32 0.89
N PRO A 39 -16.86 4.30 0.99
CA PRO A 39 -17.75 4.62 -0.11
C PRO A 39 -17.53 6.02 -0.72
N SER A 40 -17.21 7.01 0.12
CA SER A 40 -16.90 8.38 -0.31
C SER A 40 -15.59 8.45 -1.12
N SER A 41 -14.56 7.73 -0.68
CA SER A 41 -13.28 7.60 -1.37
C SER A 41 -13.45 6.92 -2.73
N ARG A 42 -14.26 5.85 -2.79
CA ARG A 42 -14.64 5.19 -4.03
C ARG A 42 -15.36 6.14 -4.99
N ALA A 43 -16.36 6.89 -4.51
CA ALA A 43 -17.07 7.88 -5.33
C ALA A 43 -16.15 9.00 -5.84
N PHE A 44 -15.16 9.42 -5.03
CA PHE A 44 -14.13 10.37 -5.46
C PHE A 44 -13.31 9.81 -6.62
N ILE A 45 -12.78 8.59 -6.50
CA ILE A 45 -11.97 7.93 -7.54
C ILE A 45 -12.75 7.82 -8.85
N VAL A 46 -14.00 7.35 -8.80
CA VAL A 46 -14.85 7.22 -9.99
C VAL A 46 -15.05 8.56 -10.69
N ARG A 47 -15.30 9.62 -9.91
CA ARG A 47 -15.51 10.97 -10.46
C ARG A 47 -14.26 11.54 -11.11
N VAL A 48 -13.07 11.32 -10.54
CA VAL A 48 -11.83 11.93 -11.07
C VAL A 48 -11.25 11.15 -12.25
N THR A 49 -11.52 9.84 -12.33
CA THR A 49 -11.08 8.96 -13.43
C THR A 49 -12.14 8.85 -14.54
N GLY A 50 -13.42 9.08 -14.23
CA GLY A 50 -14.53 8.82 -15.14
C GLY A 50 -14.87 7.33 -15.31
N SER A 51 -14.31 6.44 -14.48
CA SER A 51 -14.43 4.99 -14.61
C SER A 51 -14.54 4.33 -13.23
N THR A 52 -15.22 3.18 -13.14
CA THR A 52 -15.20 2.37 -11.91
C THR A 52 -13.97 1.49 -11.80
N PHE A 53 -13.25 1.29 -12.90
CA PHE A 53 -12.17 0.31 -13.02
C PHE A 53 -11.10 0.45 -11.92
N LEU A 54 -10.49 1.64 -11.78
CA LEU A 54 -9.48 1.87 -10.73
C LEU A 54 -10.04 1.64 -9.32
N ALA A 55 -11.29 2.04 -9.07
CA ALA A 55 -11.90 1.85 -7.75
C ALA A 55 -12.17 0.37 -7.46
N ASP A 56 -12.54 -0.42 -8.47
CA ASP A 56 -12.76 -1.87 -8.35
C ASP A 56 -11.45 -2.61 -8.07
N VAL A 57 -10.40 -2.31 -8.83
CA VAL A 57 -9.06 -2.87 -8.63
C VAL A 57 -8.54 -2.57 -7.22
N LEU A 58 -8.69 -1.32 -6.75
CA LEU A 58 -8.26 -0.95 -5.39
C LEU A 58 -9.10 -1.66 -4.32
N THR A 59 -10.41 -1.81 -4.52
CA THR A 59 -11.28 -2.52 -3.58
C THR A 59 -10.85 -3.98 -3.44
N GLU A 60 -10.63 -4.68 -4.56
CA GLU A 60 -10.14 -6.06 -4.59
C GLU A 60 -8.78 -6.18 -3.89
N ALA A 61 -7.81 -5.34 -4.24
CA ALA A 61 -6.45 -5.38 -3.69
C ALA A 61 -6.41 -5.11 -2.18
N ILE A 62 -7.23 -4.17 -1.68
CA ILE A 62 -7.31 -3.88 -0.24
C ILE A 62 -7.92 -5.07 0.51
N ALA A 63 -8.98 -5.68 -0.02
CA ALA A 63 -9.62 -6.85 0.59
C ALA A 63 -8.68 -8.06 0.61
N GLU A 64 -7.96 -8.33 -0.49
CA GLU A 64 -6.94 -9.38 -0.54
C GLU A 64 -5.85 -9.17 0.51
N ARG A 65 -5.36 -7.93 0.66
CA ARG A 65 -4.36 -7.60 1.68
C ARG A 65 -4.91 -7.76 3.10
N ALA A 66 -6.16 -7.38 3.34
CA ALA A 66 -6.78 -7.54 4.66
C ALA A 66 -6.99 -9.02 5.03
N ALA A 67 -7.24 -9.88 4.02
CA ALA A 67 -7.37 -11.33 4.19
C ALA A 67 -6.03 -12.07 4.30
N ALA A 68 -4.94 -11.51 3.78
CA ALA A 68 -3.61 -12.10 3.89
C ALA A 68 -3.12 -12.05 5.36
N PRO A 69 -2.65 -13.17 5.93
CA PRO A 69 -2.02 -13.15 7.24
C PRO A 69 -0.82 -12.20 7.20
N ARG A 70 -0.75 -11.24 8.13
CA ARG A 70 0.40 -10.36 8.26
C ARG A 70 1.62 -11.21 8.61
N ALA A 71 2.38 -11.63 7.60
CA ALA A 71 3.76 -12.04 7.78
C ALA A 71 4.53 -10.79 8.18
N VAL A 72 4.49 -10.47 9.47
CA VAL A 72 5.44 -9.57 10.08
C VAL A 72 6.74 -10.35 10.05
N GLU A 73 7.54 -10.18 9.00
CA GLU A 73 8.93 -10.59 9.08
C GLU A 73 9.55 -9.74 10.19
N PRO A 74 10.09 -10.37 11.27
CA PRO A 74 10.85 -9.62 12.24
C PRO A 74 12.04 -9.05 11.48
N ILE A 75 12.14 -7.72 11.46
CA ILE A 75 13.38 -7.00 11.20
C ILE A 75 14.44 -7.64 12.09
N ALA A 76 15.24 -8.53 11.52
CA ALA A 76 16.44 -9.05 12.15
C ALA A 76 17.39 -7.85 12.29
N THR A 77 17.33 -7.18 13.44
CA THR A 77 18.36 -6.25 13.85
C THR A 77 19.62 -7.09 14.02
N SER A 78 20.42 -7.17 12.97
CA SER A 78 21.81 -7.57 13.08
C SER A 78 22.54 -6.34 13.62
N ASP A 79 22.36 -6.04 14.91
CA ASP A 79 23.26 -5.12 15.60
C ASP A 79 24.43 -5.92 16.13
N GLU A 80 25.43 -5.93 15.26
CA GLU A 80 26.80 -6.34 15.45
C GLU A 80 27.42 -5.55 16.62
N ARG A 81 27.36 -6.07 17.85
CA ARG A 81 28.27 -5.65 18.93
C ARG A 81 29.24 -6.76 19.28
N ALA A 82 30.32 -6.75 18.51
CA ALA A 82 31.70 -6.71 18.99
C ALA A 82 32.03 -7.56 20.24
N THR A 83 32.62 -8.71 19.94
CA THR A 83 33.67 -9.42 20.68
C THR A 83 34.50 -8.55 21.66
N GLY A 84 34.73 -9.07 22.88
CA GLY A 84 35.54 -8.47 23.98
C GLY A 84 37.04 -8.28 23.67
N PRO A 85 37.97 -8.01 24.63
CA PRO A 85 38.13 -8.76 25.91
C PRO A 85 38.73 -7.96 27.12
N GLY A 86 38.94 -8.63 28.27
CA GLY A 86 39.75 -8.17 29.43
C GLY A 86 38.91 -7.91 30.69
N ASP A 87 39.23 -8.32 31.92
CA ASP A 87 40.52 -8.70 32.51
C ASP A 87 40.27 -9.59 33.76
N ARG A 88 41.29 -10.33 34.19
CA ARG A 88 41.28 -11.20 35.39
C ARG A 88 41.72 -10.41 36.63
N VAL A 89 41.49 -11.03 37.79
CA VAL A 89 42.21 -10.87 39.08
C VAL A 89 41.71 -9.80 40.05
N GLY A 90 41.39 -10.27 41.26
CA GLY A 90 41.10 -9.52 42.47
C GLY A 90 40.53 -10.46 43.53
#